data_AF-A0A392N3D1-F1
#
_entry.id   AF-A0A392N3D1-F1
#
_cell.length_a   1.000
_cell.length_b   1.000
_cell.length_c   1.000
_cell.angle_alpha   90.00
_cell.angle_beta   90.00
_cell.angle_gamma   90.00
#
_symmetry.space_group_name_H-M   'P 1'
#
loop_
_entity.id
_entity.type
_entity.pdbx_description
1 polymer ?
#
loop_
_entity_poly.entity_id
_entity_poly.type
_entity_poly.pdbx_seq_one_letter_code
_entity_poly.pdbx_strand_id
1 'polypeptide(L)'
;MICYLFYIYFLQINLRCLDGIQGPVYIGSGCIFRRKALNGFDPPKAAKRSQIVQVHSKQDENGEDESIIEATDEDKQLLQSDMNTENKFGKSTLFMNSSLTEEGGVDPSSTQEALLKEAIHVMSCSYEDRTLWGYEVGMSYGSIAADTLTSLKMHTRGWRSVYCMPKRAAFRGTAPINLTERLNQVLRWAVGSLEILFSRHCPLWYGFKEGRLKVLQRIAYINSTVYPFSALPLTIYCIIPAICLLTDKFITPS
;
A
#
# COMPACT_ATOMS: atom_id res chain seq x y z
N MET A 1 -19.17 -7.95 -23.53
CA MET A 1 -20.16 -7.00 -22.97
C MET A 1 -20.38 -7.19 -21.47
N ILE A 2 -20.72 -8.39 -20.98
CA ILE A 2 -21.00 -8.68 -19.55
C ILE A 2 -19.81 -8.36 -18.62
N CYS A 3 -18.58 -8.75 -18.98
CA CYS A 3 -17.40 -8.46 -18.16
C CYS A 3 -17.06 -6.96 -18.04
N TYR A 4 -17.41 -6.15 -19.05
CA TYR A 4 -17.22 -4.68 -18.99
C TYR A 4 -18.23 -4.02 -18.07
N LEU A 5 -19.49 -4.48 -18.10
CA LEU A 5 -20.54 -4.02 -17.18
C LEU A 5 -20.16 -4.31 -15.73
N PHE A 6 -19.62 -5.50 -15.45
CA PHE A 6 -19.12 -5.84 -14.11
C PHE A 6 -17.99 -4.89 -13.65
N TYR A 7 -17.05 -4.58 -14.55
CA TYR A 7 -15.94 -3.69 -14.22
C TYR A 7 -16.40 -2.23 -14.00
N ILE A 8 -17.33 -1.73 -14.82
CA ILE A 8 -17.92 -0.39 -14.64
C ILE A 8 -18.71 -0.33 -13.33
N TYR A 9 -19.50 -1.37 -13.02
CA TYR A 9 -20.22 -1.47 -11.75
C TYR A 9 -19.25 -1.43 -10.56
N PHE A 10 -18.18 -2.22 -10.61
CA PHE A 10 -17.15 -2.22 -9.58
C PHE A 10 -16.54 -0.82 -9.37
N LEU A 11 -16.17 -0.12 -10.45
CA LEU A 11 -15.62 1.22 -10.36
C LEU A 11 -16.64 2.26 -9.86
N GLN A 12 -17.87 2.21 -10.33
CA GLN A 12 -18.88 3.23 -10.03
C GLN A 12 -19.57 3.03 -8.69
N ILE A 13 -19.70 1.80 -8.20
CA ILE A 13 -20.44 1.53 -6.95
C ILE A 13 -19.46 1.17 -5.85
N ASN A 14 -18.68 0.09 -6.03
CA ASN A 14 -17.81 -0.38 -4.96
C ASN A 14 -16.75 0.65 -4.57
N LEU A 15 -16.00 1.20 -5.52
CA LEU A 15 -14.95 2.18 -5.18
C LEU A 15 -15.51 3.48 -4.60
N ARG A 16 -16.70 3.92 -5.02
CA ARG A 16 -17.40 5.06 -4.41
C ARG A 16 -17.79 4.78 -2.96
N CYS A 17 -18.33 3.60 -2.68
CA CYS A 17 -18.71 3.21 -1.33
C CYS A 17 -17.48 3.15 -0.40
N LEU A 18 -16.35 2.64 -0.89
CA LEU A 18 -15.10 2.59 -0.11
C LEU A 18 -14.54 3.98 0.21
N ASP A 19 -14.80 4.98 -0.64
CA ASP A 19 -14.39 6.37 -0.44
C ASP A 19 -14.96 6.97 0.86
N GLY A 20 -16.19 6.58 1.22
CA GLY A 20 -16.84 6.96 2.47
C GLY A 20 -16.19 6.34 3.73
N ILE A 21 -15.39 5.29 3.58
CA ILE A 21 -14.79 4.55 4.69
C ILE A 21 -13.34 5.00 4.87
N GLN A 22 -12.41 4.46 4.07
CA GLN A 22 -10.98 4.75 4.15
C GLN A 22 -10.37 5.07 2.77
N GLY A 23 -11.15 4.90 1.71
CA GLY A 23 -10.74 5.16 0.34
C GLY A 23 -10.74 3.92 -0.55
N PRO A 24 -10.71 4.11 -1.88
CA PRO A 24 -10.61 3.02 -2.85
C PRO A 24 -9.27 2.29 -2.75
N VAL A 25 -9.27 1.01 -3.14
CA VAL A 25 -8.04 0.21 -3.27
C VAL A 25 -7.29 0.60 -4.54
N TYR A 26 -5.96 0.63 -4.50
CA TYR A 26 -5.15 0.81 -5.70
C TYR A 26 -5.28 -0.39 -6.66
N ILE A 27 -5.62 -0.12 -7.92
CA ILE A 27 -5.91 -1.13 -8.97
C ILE A 27 -4.92 -1.07 -10.15
N GLY A 28 -3.73 -0.49 -9.93
CA GLY A 28 -2.64 -0.52 -10.92
C GLY A 28 -2.58 0.64 -11.92
N SER A 29 -3.52 1.60 -11.91
CA SER A 29 -3.46 2.78 -12.80
C SER A 29 -4.25 3.98 -12.29
N GLY A 30 -4.04 5.16 -12.89
CA GLY A 30 -4.84 6.37 -12.66
C GLY A 30 -4.75 6.94 -11.23
N CYS A 31 -3.64 6.70 -10.53
CA CYS A 31 -3.45 7.07 -9.13
C CYS A 31 -2.25 8.01 -8.97
N ILE A 32 -2.39 8.98 -8.06
CA ILE A 32 -1.33 9.91 -7.68
C ILE A 32 -0.94 9.59 -6.23
N PHE A 33 0.27 9.07 -6.04
CA PHE A 33 0.77 8.70 -4.72
C PHE A 33 1.45 9.89 -4.06
N ARG A 34 1.18 10.06 -2.76
CA ARG A 34 2.01 10.93 -1.92
C ARG A 34 3.35 10.22 -1.70
N ARG A 35 4.47 10.88 -2.07
CA ARG A 35 5.83 10.34 -1.94
C ARG A 35 6.10 9.74 -0.56
N LYS A 36 5.80 10.47 0.51
CA LYS A 36 5.96 10.00 1.90
C LYS A 36 5.21 8.69 2.20
N ALA A 37 4.00 8.55 1.65
CA ALA A 37 3.20 7.35 1.86
C ALA A 37 3.82 6.14 1.13
N LEU A 38 4.34 6.35 -0.08
CA LEU A 38 5.06 5.32 -0.84
C LEU A 38 6.39 4.95 -0.18
N ASN A 39 7.07 5.92 0.44
CA ASN A 39 8.31 5.70 1.19
C ASN A 39 8.09 5.00 2.56
N GLY A 40 6.86 4.58 2.86
CA GLY A 40 6.54 3.86 4.09
C GLY A 40 6.61 4.72 5.35
N PHE A 41 6.42 6.04 5.23
CA PHE A 41 6.19 6.92 6.37
C PHE A 41 4.72 6.87 6.81
N ASP A 42 4.49 7.12 8.09
CA ASP A 42 3.14 7.24 8.64
C ASP A 42 2.45 8.53 8.15
N PRO A 43 1.11 8.57 8.10
CA PRO A 43 0.40 9.79 7.80
C PRO A 43 0.73 10.89 8.83
N PRO A 44 0.82 12.16 8.41
CA PRO A 44 1.05 13.25 9.34
C PRO A 44 -0.03 13.24 10.42
N LYS A 45 0.38 13.39 11.69
CA LYS A 45 -0.57 13.48 12.80
C LYS A 45 -1.49 14.66 12.51
N ALA A 46 -2.81 14.43 12.56
CA ALA A 46 -3.76 15.53 12.47
C ALA A 46 -3.39 16.57 13.53
N ALA A 47 -3.22 17.83 13.13
CA ALA A 47 -2.94 18.91 14.05
C ALA A 47 -4.03 18.87 15.14
N LYS A 48 -3.64 18.55 16.37
CA LYS A 48 -4.52 18.78 17.52
C LYS A 48 -4.80 20.28 17.49
N ARG A 49 -6.08 20.67 17.42
CA ARG A 49 -6.50 22.05 17.72
C ARG A 49 -5.86 22.40 19.06
N SER A 50 -4.87 23.28 19.04
CA SER A 50 -4.07 23.62 20.20
C SER A 50 -5.01 24.10 21.31
N GLN A 51 -5.16 23.30 22.36
CA GLN A 51 -5.50 23.87 23.65
C GLN A 51 -4.25 24.59 24.12
N ILE A 52 -4.40 25.90 24.33
CA ILE A 52 -3.37 26.78 24.87
C ILE A 52 -2.96 26.19 26.23
N VAL A 53 -1.80 25.54 26.28
CA VAL A 53 -1.13 25.18 27.53
C VAL A 53 -0.17 26.32 27.83
N GLN A 54 -0.52 27.16 28.80
CA GLN A 54 0.39 28.15 29.36
C GLN A 54 1.48 27.40 30.15
N VAL A 55 2.71 27.44 29.66
CA VAL A 55 3.88 26.93 30.37
C VAL A 55 4.58 28.13 31.01
N HIS A 56 4.58 28.15 32.35
CA HIS A 56 5.36 29.09 33.16
C HIS A 56 6.83 28.66 33.13
N SER A 57 7.72 29.57 32.71
CA SER A 57 9.16 29.39 32.77
C SER A 57 9.70 29.70 34.17
N LYS A 58 10.53 28.81 34.72
CA LYS A 58 11.50 29.14 35.77
C LYS A 58 12.89 28.80 35.26
N GLN A 59 13.76 29.81 35.29
CA GLN A 59 15.21 29.68 35.12
C GLN A 59 15.81 29.25 36.46
N ASP A 60 16.94 28.52 36.43
CA ASP A 60 18.06 28.72 37.34
C ASP A 60 19.35 28.11 36.75
N GLU A 61 20.46 28.78 37.07
CA GLU A 61 21.82 28.65 36.54
C GLU A 61 22.66 27.62 37.31
N ASN A 62 23.60 26.95 36.62
CA ASN A 62 25.04 26.84 37.00
C ASN A 62 25.71 25.65 36.27
N GLY A 63 26.86 25.92 35.66
CA GLY A 63 27.66 24.94 34.93
C GLY A 63 28.78 24.31 35.77
N GLU A 64 29.35 23.23 35.25
CA GLU A 64 30.79 23.03 35.04
C GLU A 64 31.02 21.71 34.29
N ASP A 65 32.12 21.67 33.53
CA ASP A 65 32.47 20.76 32.45
C ASP A 65 33.46 19.68 32.96
N GLU A 66 33.26 18.40 32.62
CA GLU A 66 34.34 17.41 32.68
C GLU A 66 34.10 16.28 31.65
N SER A 67 35.04 16.15 30.70
CA SER A 67 34.95 15.28 29.53
C SER A 67 35.40 13.84 29.85
N ILE A 68 34.48 12.89 29.73
CA ILE A 68 34.76 11.47 29.51
C ILE A 68 34.04 11.10 28.20
N ILE A 69 34.81 10.77 27.14
CA ILE A 69 34.23 10.32 25.86
C ILE A 69 33.79 8.86 26.03
N GLU A 70 32.65 8.67 26.68
CA GLU A 70 31.77 7.53 26.48
C GLU A 70 30.68 7.98 25.50
N ALA A 71 30.49 7.24 24.41
CA ALA A 71 29.43 7.53 23.44
C ALA A 71 28.10 7.65 24.18
N THR A 72 27.51 8.84 24.14
CA THR A 72 26.29 9.15 24.89
C THR A 72 25.14 8.27 24.41
N ASP A 73 24.15 8.01 25.26
CA ASP A 73 22.96 7.26 24.83
C ASP A 73 22.21 7.96 23.68
N GLU A 74 22.44 9.27 23.49
CA GLU A 74 22.00 10.05 22.34
C GLU A 74 22.77 9.67 21.06
N ASP A 75 24.09 9.51 21.12
CA ASP A 75 24.91 9.05 19.99
C ASP A 75 24.53 7.63 19.56
N LYS A 76 24.24 6.74 20.51
CA LYS A 76 23.75 5.38 20.20
C LYS A 76 22.37 5.41 19.55
N GLN A 77 21.47 6.30 19.99
CA GLN A 77 20.14 6.46 19.40
C GLN A 77 20.20 7.06 17.99
N LEU A 78 21.09 8.04 17.78
CA LEU A 78 21.28 8.69 16.48
C LEU A 78 21.93 7.72 15.47
N LEU A 79 22.96 6.98 15.89
CA LEU A 79 23.54 5.88 15.11
C LEU A 79 22.52 4.78 14.81
N GLN A 80 21.65 4.43 15.77
CA GLN A 80 20.62 3.42 15.56
C GLN A 80 19.49 3.93 14.64
N SER A 81 19.17 5.22 14.66
CA SER A 81 18.27 5.85 13.69
C SER A 81 18.88 5.90 12.29
N ASP A 82 20.17 6.22 12.19
CA ASP A 82 20.91 6.31 10.93
C ASP A 82 21.04 4.93 10.27
N MET A 83 21.40 3.91 11.05
CA MET A 83 21.45 2.51 10.59
C MET A 83 20.06 1.99 10.18
N ASN A 84 18.99 2.41 10.87
CA ASN A 84 17.62 2.06 10.48
C ASN A 84 17.20 2.74 9.17
N THR A 85 17.63 3.98 8.92
CA THR A 85 17.37 4.67 7.65
C THR A 85 18.18 4.10 6.49
N GLU A 86 19.44 3.75 6.70
CA GLU A 86 20.29 3.12 5.66
C GLU A 86 19.72 1.76 5.26
N ASN A 87 19.35 0.92 6.22
CA ASN A 87 18.68 -0.35 5.94
C ASN A 87 17.34 -0.15 5.20
N LYS A 88 16.66 0.97 5.45
CA LYS A 88 15.35 1.26 4.85
C LYS A 88 15.45 1.78 3.41
N PHE A 89 16.37 2.70 3.13
CA PHE A 89 16.44 3.42 1.85
C PHE A 89 17.67 3.09 1.00
N GLY A 90 18.68 2.42 1.59
CA GLY A 90 19.95 2.12 0.97
C GLY A 90 21.06 3.09 1.36
N LYS A 91 22.22 2.95 0.72
CA LYS A 91 23.46 3.63 1.10
C LYS A 91 23.60 5.06 0.60
N SER A 92 22.71 5.51 -0.28
CA SER A 92 22.77 6.87 -0.82
C SER A 92 22.29 7.89 0.19
N THR A 93 23.22 8.68 0.74
CA THR A 93 22.90 9.79 1.65
C THR A 93 22.09 10.88 0.97
N LEU A 94 22.39 11.19 -0.29
CA LEU A 94 21.64 12.17 -1.08
C LEU A 94 20.17 11.75 -1.28
N PHE A 95 19.93 10.48 -1.61
CA PHE A 95 18.57 9.97 -1.78
C PHE A 95 17.82 9.87 -0.45
N MET A 96 18.49 9.45 0.62
CA MET A 96 17.93 9.43 1.97
C MET A 96 17.49 10.82 2.42
N ASN A 97 18.37 11.81 2.30
CA ASN A 97 18.08 13.20 2.66
C ASN A 97 16.92 13.75 1.83
N SER A 98 16.92 13.52 0.52
CA SER A 98 15.81 13.90 -0.37
C SER A 98 14.47 13.26 0.02
N SER A 99 14.51 12.02 0.52
CA SER A 99 13.32 11.30 0.99
C SER A 99 12.79 11.81 2.33
N LEU A 100 13.66 12.40 3.17
CA LEU A 100 13.32 12.98 4.47
C LEU A 100 12.77 14.40 4.36
N THR A 101 13.14 15.17 3.33
CA THR A 101 12.58 16.50 3.08
C THR A 101 11.07 16.48 2.81
N GLU A 102 10.31 17.37 3.46
CA GLU A 102 8.84 17.45 3.29
C GLU A 102 8.41 18.20 2.02
N GLU A 103 9.02 19.36 1.77
CA GLU A 103 8.68 20.22 0.63
C GLU A 103 9.21 19.69 -0.71
N GLY A 104 10.07 18.66 -0.67
CA GLY A 104 10.77 18.13 -1.83
C GLY A 104 11.86 19.10 -2.31
N GLY A 105 12.14 19.08 -3.61
CA GLY A 105 13.21 19.87 -4.21
C GLY A 105 14.58 19.18 -4.18
N VAL A 106 15.57 19.93 -4.66
CA VAL A 106 16.99 19.54 -4.73
C VAL A 106 17.78 20.58 -3.95
N ASP A 107 18.82 20.14 -3.26
CA ASP A 107 19.73 21.05 -2.57
C ASP A 107 20.36 22.02 -3.58
N PRO A 108 20.24 23.36 -3.40
CA PRO A 108 20.79 24.35 -4.31
C PRO A 108 22.31 24.24 -4.52
N SER A 109 23.02 23.61 -3.58
CA SER A 109 24.48 23.41 -3.66
C SER A 109 24.90 22.22 -4.54
N SER A 110 23.95 21.37 -4.95
CA SER A 110 24.24 20.15 -5.72
C SER A 110 24.49 20.45 -7.20
N THR A 111 25.60 19.94 -7.75
CA THR A 111 25.89 20.04 -9.19
C THR A 111 25.14 18.98 -9.99
N GLN A 112 24.86 19.28 -11.27
CA GLN A 112 24.13 18.38 -12.15
C GLN A 112 24.88 17.05 -12.37
N GLU A 113 26.21 17.10 -12.48
CA GLU A 113 27.06 15.93 -12.66
C GLU A 113 27.01 15.01 -11.43
N ALA A 114 27.02 15.59 -10.23
CA ALA A 114 26.90 14.84 -8.98
C ALA A 114 25.52 14.15 -8.88
N LEU A 115 24.45 14.87 -9.20
CA LEU A 115 23.08 14.32 -9.21
C LEU A 115 22.91 13.20 -10.24
N LEU A 116 23.52 13.34 -11.42
CA LEU A 116 23.44 12.31 -12.46
C LEU A 116 24.21 11.04 -12.05
N LYS A 117 25.41 11.20 -11.50
CA LYS A 117 26.19 10.07 -10.96
C LYS A 117 25.44 9.36 -9.84
N GLU A 118 24.80 10.11 -8.96
CA GLU A 118 23.99 9.57 -7.88
C GLU A 118 22.75 8.83 -8.39
N ALA A 119 22.05 9.41 -9.37
CA ALA A 119 20.90 8.75 -9.98
C ALA A 119 21.29 7.41 -10.62
N ILE A 120 22.43 7.35 -11.32
CA ILE A 120 22.97 6.10 -11.89
C ILE A 120 23.26 5.09 -10.78
N HIS A 121 23.81 5.53 -9.64
CA HIS A 121 24.08 4.65 -8.50
C HIS A 121 22.78 4.08 -7.89
N VAL A 122 21.78 4.92 -7.63
CA VAL A 122 20.49 4.51 -7.02
C VAL A 122 19.67 3.61 -7.94
N MET A 123 19.83 3.71 -9.26
CA MET A 123 19.18 2.83 -10.24
C MET A 123 19.94 1.51 -10.51
N SER A 124 21.07 1.28 -9.84
CA SER A 124 21.86 0.06 -10.04
C SER A 124 21.12 -1.19 -9.55
N CYS A 125 21.37 -2.34 -10.18
CA CYS A 125 20.67 -3.59 -9.87
C CYS A 125 20.89 -4.10 -8.45
N SER A 126 22.02 -3.76 -7.82
CA SER A 126 22.37 -4.15 -6.46
C SER A 126 21.97 -3.11 -5.41
N TYR A 127 21.35 -2.00 -5.81
CA TYR A 127 21.02 -0.93 -4.87
C TYR A 127 20.02 -1.38 -3.80
N GLU A 128 19.09 -2.24 -4.17
CA GLU A 128 18.07 -2.78 -3.27
C GLU A 128 18.58 -3.96 -2.41
N ASP A 129 19.81 -4.44 -2.63
CA ASP A 129 20.36 -5.58 -1.90
C ASP A 129 20.46 -5.27 -0.40
N ARG A 130 19.86 -6.14 0.41
CA ARG A 130 19.80 -6.02 1.88
C ARG A 130 19.12 -4.74 2.37
N THR A 131 18.24 -4.16 1.57
CA THR A 131 17.39 -3.03 1.96
C THR A 131 15.94 -3.47 2.21
N LEU A 132 15.11 -2.57 2.74
CA LEU A 132 13.67 -2.78 2.92
C LEU A 132 12.82 -2.35 1.70
N TRP A 133 13.44 -2.10 0.55
CA TRP A 133 12.73 -1.84 -0.70
C TRP A 133 11.82 -3.03 -1.07
N GLY A 134 10.60 -2.72 -1.46
CA GLY A 134 9.54 -3.69 -1.75
C GLY A 134 8.89 -4.35 -0.54
N TYR A 135 9.54 -4.33 0.63
CA TYR A 135 9.00 -4.88 1.87
C TYR A 135 8.25 -3.81 2.66
N GLU A 136 8.91 -2.68 2.93
CA GLU A 136 8.35 -1.54 3.66
C GLU A 136 8.31 -0.25 2.85
N VAL A 137 9.21 -0.10 1.88
CA VAL A 137 9.35 1.08 1.03
C VAL A 137 8.97 0.73 -0.40
N GLY A 138 8.27 1.63 -1.07
CA GLY A 138 7.92 1.48 -2.47
C GLY A 138 6.71 0.58 -2.71
N MET A 139 6.65 0.06 -3.93
CA MET A 139 5.63 -0.91 -4.35
C MET A 139 5.93 -2.28 -3.74
N SER A 140 4.91 -2.96 -3.22
CA SER A 140 5.11 -4.23 -2.51
C SER A 140 5.58 -5.36 -3.42
N TYR A 141 6.61 -6.08 -2.99
CA TYR A 141 7.11 -7.30 -3.65
C TYR A 141 6.38 -8.55 -3.19
N GLY A 142 6.56 -9.64 -3.95
CA GLY A 142 6.09 -10.97 -3.58
C GLY A 142 4.61 -11.22 -3.78
N SER A 143 3.93 -10.40 -4.62
CA SER A 143 2.63 -10.79 -5.16
C SER A 143 2.39 -10.26 -6.56
N ILE A 144 1.70 -11.06 -7.39
CA ILE A 144 1.17 -10.65 -8.69
C ILE A 144 0.17 -9.48 -8.52
N ALA A 145 -0.52 -9.41 -7.38
CA ALA A 145 -1.42 -8.32 -7.00
C ALA A 145 -0.71 -7.26 -6.13
N ALA A 146 0.50 -6.84 -6.56
CA ALA A 146 1.31 -5.84 -5.89
C ALA A 146 0.57 -4.51 -5.65
N ASP A 147 -0.37 -4.16 -6.54
CA ASP A 147 -1.23 -2.98 -6.42
C ASP A 147 -2.13 -3.03 -5.18
N THR A 148 -2.89 -4.10 -5.04
CA THR A 148 -3.81 -4.35 -3.94
C THR A 148 -3.05 -4.50 -2.62
N LEU A 149 -1.94 -5.23 -2.64
CA LEU A 149 -1.09 -5.44 -1.48
C LEU A 149 -0.47 -4.12 -0.98
N THR A 150 0.01 -3.27 -1.89
CA THR A 150 0.55 -1.96 -1.52
C THR A 150 -0.54 -1.09 -0.90
N SER A 151 -1.74 -1.08 -1.49
CA SER A 151 -2.88 -0.37 -0.92
C SER A 151 -3.21 -0.83 0.50
N LEU A 152 -3.25 -2.16 0.72
CA LEU A 152 -3.51 -2.74 2.04
C LEU A 152 -2.45 -2.27 3.05
N LYS A 153 -1.16 -2.36 2.71
CA LYS A 153 -0.05 -1.91 3.56
C LYS A 153 -0.10 -0.42 3.89
N MET A 154 -0.58 0.42 2.97
CA MET A 154 -0.73 1.85 3.21
C MET A 154 -1.94 2.13 4.12
N HIS A 155 -3.08 1.49 3.85
CA HIS A 155 -4.29 1.64 4.68
C HIS A 155 -4.10 1.09 6.10
N THR A 156 -3.35 0.00 6.30
CA THR A 156 -3.03 -0.51 7.64
C THR A 156 -2.14 0.45 8.44
N ARG A 157 -1.30 1.24 7.77
CA ARG A 157 -0.55 2.36 8.39
C ARG A 157 -1.42 3.59 8.68
N GLY A 158 -2.68 3.58 8.26
CA GLY A 158 -3.64 4.66 8.52
C GLY A 158 -3.75 5.70 7.41
N TRP A 159 -3.09 5.49 6.25
CA TRP A 159 -3.33 6.34 5.10
C TRP A 159 -4.76 6.20 4.59
N ARG A 160 -5.26 7.27 3.98
CA ARG A 160 -6.54 7.32 3.28
C ARG A 160 -6.29 7.58 1.80
N SER A 161 -7.04 6.91 0.95
CA SER A 161 -7.12 7.21 -0.49
C SER A 161 -8.42 7.95 -0.80
N VAL A 162 -8.48 8.58 -1.97
CA VAL A 162 -9.65 9.34 -2.43
C VAL A 162 -10.03 8.91 -3.84
N TYR A 163 -11.31 8.72 -4.10
CA TYR A 163 -11.83 8.35 -5.42
C TYR A 163 -12.45 9.54 -6.17
N CYS A 164 -11.73 10.08 -7.14
CA CYS A 164 -12.19 11.21 -7.95
C CYS A 164 -12.78 10.76 -9.29
N MET A 165 -14.03 11.16 -9.59
CA MET A 165 -14.62 10.97 -10.92
C MET A 165 -15.00 12.31 -11.56
N PRO A 166 -14.09 12.91 -12.34
CA PRO A 166 -14.40 14.08 -13.14
C PRO A 166 -15.47 13.76 -14.20
N LYS A 167 -16.22 14.77 -14.64
CA LYS A 167 -17.26 14.63 -15.69
C LYS A 167 -16.73 13.97 -16.97
N ARG A 168 -15.49 14.28 -17.36
CA ARG A 168 -14.77 13.63 -18.45
C ARG A 168 -13.75 12.67 -17.85
N ALA A 169 -13.74 11.42 -18.31
CA ALA A 169 -12.73 10.45 -17.92
C ALA A 169 -11.32 11.02 -18.19
N ALA A 170 -10.57 11.29 -17.12
CA ALA A 170 -9.22 11.85 -17.18
C ALA A 170 -8.19 10.83 -17.68
N PHE A 171 -8.45 9.53 -17.43
CA PHE A 171 -7.65 8.42 -17.91
C PHE A 171 -8.50 7.56 -18.85
N ARG A 172 -8.01 7.33 -20.06
CA ARG A 172 -8.58 6.39 -21.03
C ARG A 172 -7.46 5.48 -21.53
N GLY A 173 -7.70 4.18 -21.46
CA GLY A 173 -6.79 3.16 -21.98
C GLY A 173 -7.50 2.26 -22.99
N THR A 174 -6.72 1.50 -23.74
CA THR A 174 -7.23 0.38 -24.53
C THR A 174 -7.52 -0.80 -23.61
N ALA A 175 -8.50 -1.61 -23.99
CA ALA A 175 -8.87 -2.79 -23.24
C ALA A 175 -8.82 -4.03 -24.15
N PRO A 176 -8.56 -5.23 -23.61
CA PRO A 176 -8.42 -6.44 -24.42
C PRO A 176 -9.65 -6.66 -25.30
N ILE A 177 -9.39 -6.91 -26.58
CA ILE A 177 -10.43 -7.20 -27.58
C ILE A 177 -10.66 -8.70 -27.75
N ASN A 178 -9.67 -9.53 -27.43
CA ASN A 178 -9.76 -10.98 -27.54
C ASN A 178 -10.12 -11.63 -26.20
N LEU A 179 -10.75 -12.81 -26.29
CA LEU A 179 -11.19 -13.55 -25.11
C LEU A 179 -10.00 -14.11 -24.32
N THR A 180 -8.96 -14.60 -25.00
CA THR A 180 -7.80 -15.24 -24.39
C THR A 180 -7.04 -14.31 -23.44
N GLU A 181 -6.71 -13.08 -23.88
CA GLU A 181 -6.08 -12.08 -23.02
C GLU A 181 -6.96 -11.72 -21.84
N ARG A 182 -8.28 -11.62 -22.05
CA ARG A 182 -9.20 -11.30 -20.97
C ARG A 182 -9.27 -12.42 -19.93
N LEU A 183 -9.31 -13.68 -20.34
CA LEU A 183 -9.29 -14.83 -19.43
C LEU A 183 -7.97 -14.88 -18.65
N ASN A 184 -6.83 -14.71 -19.32
CA ASN A 184 -5.53 -14.64 -18.67
C ASN A 184 -5.45 -13.47 -17.68
N GLN A 185 -6.05 -12.33 -17.99
CA GLN A 185 -6.12 -11.20 -17.07
C GLN A 185 -6.92 -11.52 -15.81
N VAL A 186 -8.12 -12.09 -15.96
CA VAL A 186 -8.97 -12.47 -14.80
C VAL A 186 -8.30 -13.58 -13.98
N LEU A 187 -7.63 -14.52 -14.64
CA LEU A 187 -6.84 -15.55 -13.97
C LEU A 187 -5.73 -14.94 -13.12
N ARG A 188 -4.96 -13.99 -13.66
CA ARG A 188 -3.92 -13.28 -12.89
C ARG A 188 -4.50 -12.56 -11.67
N TRP A 189 -5.66 -11.93 -11.80
CA TRP A 189 -6.34 -11.29 -10.67
C TRP A 189 -6.78 -12.30 -9.62
N ALA A 190 -7.34 -13.44 -10.03
CA ALA A 190 -7.75 -14.49 -9.10
C ALA A 190 -6.54 -15.09 -8.36
N VAL A 191 -5.47 -15.42 -9.08
CA VAL A 191 -4.23 -15.96 -8.49
C VAL A 191 -3.61 -14.94 -7.53
N GLY A 192 -3.46 -13.68 -7.93
CA GLY A 192 -2.90 -12.65 -7.05
C GLY A 192 -3.74 -12.40 -5.80
N SER A 193 -5.08 -12.51 -5.90
CA SER A 193 -5.98 -12.38 -4.74
C SER A 193 -5.80 -13.51 -3.73
N LEU A 194 -5.67 -14.75 -4.23
CA LEU A 194 -5.40 -15.92 -3.39
C LEU A 194 -3.97 -15.89 -2.81
N GLU A 195 -3.00 -15.40 -3.57
CA GLU A 195 -1.63 -15.22 -3.09
C GLU A 195 -1.59 -14.26 -1.89
N ILE A 196 -2.29 -13.11 -1.96
CA ILE A 196 -2.43 -12.22 -0.80
C ILE A 196 -3.11 -12.95 0.36
N LEU A 197 -4.19 -13.69 0.12
CA LEU A 197 -4.93 -14.42 1.14
C LEU A 197 -4.07 -15.47 1.88
N PHE A 198 -3.19 -16.17 1.16
CA PHE A 198 -2.30 -17.19 1.72
C PHE A 198 -0.94 -16.64 2.14
N SER A 199 -0.67 -15.35 1.92
CA SER A 199 0.56 -14.69 2.37
C SER A 199 0.49 -14.26 3.83
N ARG A 200 1.65 -13.81 4.37
CA ARG A 200 1.74 -13.09 5.65
C ARG A 200 0.82 -11.86 5.71
N HIS A 201 0.47 -11.28 4.57
CA HIS A 201 -0.32 -10.07 4.45
C HIS A 201 -1.84 -10.32 4.33
N CYS A 202 -2.32 -11.50 4.70
CA CYS A 202 -3.75 -11.80 4.68
C CYS A 202 -4.57 -10.78 5.50
N PRO A 203 -5.61 -10.16 4.92
CA PRO A 203 -6.46 -9.19 5.61
C PRO A 203 -7.16 -9.71 6.88
N LEU A 204 -7.26 -11.03 7.04
CA LEU A 204 -7.89 -11.68 8.21
C LEU A 204 -7.08 -11.49 9.50
N TRP A 205 -5.75 -11.36 9.42
CA TRP A 205 -4.88 -11.20 10.60
C TRP A 205 -3.81 -10.12 10.47
N TYR A 206 -3.51 -9.66 9.26
CA TYR A 206 -2.52 -8.60 9.04
C TYR A 206 -3.05 -7.23 9.48
N GLY A 207 -2.19 -6.39 10.06
CA GLY A 207 -2.54 -5.01 10.38
C GLY A 207 -3.46 -4.82 11.59
N PHE A 208 -3.62 -5.83 12.46
CA PHE A 208 -4.42 -5.72 13.69
C PHE A 208 -3.68 -4.97 14.81
N LYS A 209 -2.35 -5.06 14.85
CA LYS A 209 -1.52 -4.42 15.90
C LYS A 209 -1.59 -2.90 15.84
N GLU A 210 -1.66 -2.35 14.63
CA GLU A 210 -1.66 -0.91 14.39
C GLU A 210 -3.03 -0.29 14.67
N GLY A 211 -4.12 -1.05 14.50
CA GLY A 211 -5.49 -0.59 14.78
C GLY A 211 -6.02 0.52 13.86
N ARG A 212 -5.29 0.89 12.79
CA ARG A 212 -5.63 2.02 11.91
C ARG A 212 -6.45 1.64 10.67
N LEU A 213 -6.62 0.34 10.40
CA LEU A 213 -7.50 -0.14 9.31
C LEU A 213 -8.94 -0.25 9.82
N LYS A 214 -9.86 0.51 9.23
CA LYS A 214 -11.29 0.47 9.62
C LYS A 214 -11.88 -0.93 9.39
N VAL A 215 -12.77 -1.37 10.28
CA VAL A 215 -13.40 -2.70 10.20
C VAL A 215 -14.11 -2.95 8.86
N LEU A 216 -14.90 -1.98 8.39
CA LEU A 216 -15.57 -2.10 7.08
C LEU A 216 -14.57 -2.14 5.91
N GLN A 217 -13.45 -1.41 6.01
CA GLN A 217 -12.38 -1.47 5.01
C GLN A 217 -11.72 -2.85 5.01
N ARG A 218 -11.50 -3.43 6.20
CA ARG A 218 -10.96 -4.78 6.34
C ARG A 218 -11.88 -5.82 5.70
N ILE A 219 -13.20 -5.73 5.93
CA ILE A 219 -14.18 -6.62 5.28
C ILE A 219 -14.11 -6.49 3.76
N ALA A 220 -13.96 -5.27 3.22
CA ALA A 220 -13.79 -5.06 1.79
C ALA A 220 -12.52 -5.72 1.22
N TYR A 221 -11.39 -5.62 1.94
CA TYR A 221 -10.16 -6.33 1.58
C TYR A 221 -10.34 -7.84 1.65
N ILE A 222 -10.96 -8.37 2.70
CA ILE A 222 -11.26 -9.81 2.83
C ILE A 222 -12.07 -10.26 1.62
N ASN A 223 -13.20 -9.60 1.32
CA ASN A 223 -14.05 -9.90 0.17
C ASN A 223 -13.26 -9.90 -1.15
N SER A 224 -12.36 -8.92 -1.34
CA SER A 224 -11.52 -8.82 -2.54
C SER A 224 -10.45 -9.90 -2.63
N THR A 225 -10.05 -10.51 -1.52
CA THR A 225 -9.10 -11.63 -1.51
C THR A 225 -9.78 -13.00 -1.62
N VAL A 226 -10.99 -13.16 -1.07
CA VAL A 226 -11.71 -14.44 -1.04
C VAL A 226 -12.62 -14.68 -2.24
N TYR A 227 -12.95 -13.66 -3.05
CA TYR A 227 -13.89 -13.83 -4.17
C TYR A 227 -13.57 -14.98 -5.13
N PRO A 228 -12.30 -15.39 -5.39
CA PRO A 228 -12.05 -16.52 -6.29
C PRO A 228 -12.66 -17.83 -5.78
N PHE A 229 -12.80 -18.00 -4.46
CA PHE A 229 -13.43 -19.19 -3.88
C PHE A 229 -14.91 -19.30 -4.19
N SER A 230 -15.60 -18.19 -4.49
CA SER A 230 -17.01 -18.22 -4.90
C SER A 230 -17.23 -19.02 -6.20
N ALA A 231 -16.18 -19.26 -6.99
CA ALA A 231 -16.27 -20.10 -8.19
C ALA A 231 -16.59 -21.58 -7.87
N LEU A 232 -16.15 -22.10 -6.72
CA LEU A 232 -16.40 -23.49 -6.32
C LEU A 232 -17.89 -23.78 -6.06
N PRO A 233 -18.57 -23.09 -5.12
CA PRO A 233 -19.99 -23.32 -4.88
C PRO A 233 -20.84 -22.97 -6.09
N LEU A 234 -20.44 -21.97 -6.89
CA LEU A 234 -21.14 -21.62 -8.12
C LEU A 234 -21.05 -22.74 -9.16
N THR A 235 -19.88 -23.35 -9.33
CA THR A 235 -19.70 -24.49 -10.25
C THR A 235 -20.54 -25.68 -9.82
N ILE A 236 -20.53 -26.01 -8.53
CA ILE A 236 -21.37 -27.08 -7.95
C ILE A 236 -22.85 -26.77 -8.21
N TYR A 237 -23.29 -25.54 -7.90
CA TYR A 237 -24.66 -25.09 -8.11
C TYR A 237 -25.10 -25.21 -9.58
N CYS A 238 -24.24 -24.86 -10.54
CA CYS A 238 -24.55 -24.98 -11.97
C CYS A 238 -24.63 -26.44 -12.46
N ILE A 239 -23.90 -27.36 -11.83
CA ILE A 239 -23.89 -28.79 -12.22
C ILE A 239 -25.07 -29.55 -11.61
N ILE A 240 -25.54 -29.15 -10.43
CA ILE A 240 -26.65 -29.80 -9.71
C ILE A 240 -27.88 -30.05 -10.60
N PRO A 241 -28.44 -29.06 -11.33
CA PRO A 241 -29.60 -29.27 -12.19
C PRO A 241 -29.38 -30.35 -13.26
N ALA A 242 -28.19 -30.40 -13.86
CA ALA A 242 -27.88 -31.41 -14.87
C ALA A 242 -27.84 -32.82 -14.26
N ILE A 243 -27.27 -32.98 -13.06
CA ILE A 243 -27.28 -34.26 -12.34
C ILE A 243 -28.71 -34.68 -12.00
N CYS A 244 -29.52 -33.76 -11.47
CA CYS A 244 -30.93 -34.04 -11.13
C CYS A 244 -31.72 -34.49 -12.36
N LEU A 245 -31.54 -33.82 -13.51
CA LEU A 245 -32.23 -34.17 -14.77
C LEU A 245 -31.77 -35.50 -15.36
N LEU A 246 -30.50 -35.88 -15.23
CA LEU A 246 -29.98 -37.13 -15.79
C LEU A 246 -30.24 -38.35 -14.89
N THR A 247 -30.43 -38.14 -13.59
CA THR A 247 -30.61 -39.22 -12.62
C THR A 247 -32.04 -39.38 -12.12
N ASP A 248 -32.94 -38.46 -12.47
CA ASP A 248 -34.32 -38.35 -11.96
C ASP A 248 -34.41 -38.35 -10.42
N LYS A 249 -33.32 -37.95 -9.74
CA LYS A 249 -33.25 -37.82 -8.28
C LYS A 249 -33.29 -36.34 -7.90
N PHE A 250 -34.41 -35.94 -7.31
CA PHE A 250 -34.59 -34.59 -6.77
C PHE A 250 -33.97 -34.47 -5.38
N ILE A 251 -33.26 -33.37 -5.13
CA ILE A 251 -32.56 -33.10 -3.86
C ILE A 251 -33.53 -32.60 -2.78
N THR A 252 -34.61 -31.93 -3.19
CA THR A 252 -35.68 -31.48 -2.30
C THR A 252 -36.80 -32.53 -2.27
N PRO A 253 -37.38 -32.87 -1.10
CA PRO A 253 -38.53 -33.75 -1.04
C PRO A 253 -39.71 -33.12 -1.81
N SER A 254 -40.39 -33.95 -2.61
CA SER A 254 -41.62 -33.62 -3.33
C SER A 254 -42.80 -33.42 -2.39
#